data_AF-A0A938BDZ3-F1
#
_entry.id   AF-A0A938BDZ3-F1
#
_cell.length_a   1.000
_cell.length_b   1.000
_cell.length_c   1.000
_cell.angle_alpha   90.00
_cell.angle_beta   90.00
_cell.angle_gamma   90.00
#
_symmetry.space_group_name_H-M   'P 1'
#
loop_
_entity.id
_entity.type
_entity.pdbx_description
1 polymer ?
#
loop_
_entity_poly.entity_id
_entity_poly.type
_entity_poly.pdbx_seq_one_letter_code
_entity_poly.pdbx_strand_id
1 'polypeptide(L)'
;MLVLNDEAHHTHDEDSEWNKVIRRLHVKNPLVSQLDFSATPRYQKGGLFAWTIFDYPLKDAILGGIVKRPVKGIADIQEARSDIASVKYEGFLTAGVERWREYREQLKPLGKKPILFVMLNSTAEADDVGDYLRVKYPNELGGERTLIIHTDTKGEVSQKDLDKARQLAREVDEADCPVNAIVSVLMLREGWDVQNVTVVVGLRPYTSKANILPEQTIGRGLRLMFRPPHTHQLKTIFTS
;
A
#
# COMPACT_ATOMS: atom_id res chain seq x y z
N MET A 1 22.19 28.18 3.64
CA MET A 1 20.82 27.65 3.48
C MET A 1 20.87 26.13 3.40
N LEU A 2 19.95 25.42 4.06
CA LEU A 2 19.83 23.95 4.00
C LEU A 2 18.58 23.60 3.19
N VAL A 3 18.69 22.62 2.29
CA VAL A 3 17.55 22.08 1.52
C VAL A 3 17.34 20.62 1.93
N LEU A 4 16.10 20.28 2.24
CA LEU A 4 15.69 18.91 2.53
C LEU A 4 14.65 18.51 1.49
N ASN A 5 14.94 17.45 0.73
CA ASN A 5 14.03 16.91 -0.26
C ASN A 5 13.39 15.63 0.30
N ASP A 6 12.06 15.62 0.38
CA ASP A 6 11.30 14.39 0.62
C ASP A 6 10.94 13.73 -0.71
N GLU A 7 10.76 12.41 -0.71
CA GLU A 7 10.52 11.58 -1.90
C GLU A 7 11.51 11.89 -3.06
N ALA A 8 12.79 12.07 -2.72
CA ALA A 8 13.80 12.62 -3.61
C ALA A 8 14.04 11.79 -4.89
N HIS A 9 13.53 10.56 -4.96
CA HIS A 9 13.55 9.73 -6.17
C HIS A 9 12.87 10.38 -7.39
N HIS A 10 12.06 11.41 -7.20
CA HIS A 10 11.51 12.25 -8.28
C HIS A 10 12.43 13.40 -8.73
N THR A 11 13.47 13.73 -7.99
CA THR A 11 14.29 14.94 -8.16
C THR A 11 15.67 14.72 -8.78
N HIS A 12 16.07 13.45 -8.99
CA HIS A 12 17.44 13.10 -9.42
C HIS A 12 17.69 13.19 -10.93
N ASP A 13 16.73 13.67 -11.72
CA ASP A 13 17.01 14.06 -13.09
C ASP A 13 17.80 15.38 -13.07
N GLU A 14 19.05 15.37 -13.57
CA GLU A 14 19.95 16.53 -13.55
C GLU A 14 19.36 17.74 -14.29
N ASP A 15 18.53 17.49 -15.30
CA ASP A 15 17.86 18.52 -16.10
C ASP A 15 16.48 18.92 -15.55
N SER A 16 16.08 18.36 -14.39
CA SER A 16 14.82 18.70 -13.75
C SER A 16 14.70 20.18 -13.41
N GLU A 17 13.48 20.71 -13.53
CA GLU A 17 13.19 22.08 -13.11
C GLU A 17 13.52 22.32 -11.63
N TRP A 18 13.42 21.28 -10.79
CA TRP A 18 13.83 21.35 -9.39
C TRP A 18 15.31 21.66 -9.26
N ASN A 19 16.20 20.92 -9.95
CA ASN A 19 17.64 21.18 -9.91
C ASN A 19 17.98 22.58 -10.46
N LYS A 20 17.25 23.06 -11.46
CA LYS A 20 17.38 24.45 -11.95
C LYS A 20 16.99 25.47 -10.88
N VAL A 21 15.92 25.22 -10.12
CA VAL A 21 15.52 26.05 -8.97
C VAL A 21 16.62 26.07 -7.91
N ILE A 22 17.15 24.91 -7.51
CA ILE A 22 18.22 24.80 -6.52
C ILE A 22 19.47 25.58 -6.95
N ARG A 23 19.88 25.47 -8.21
CA ARG A 23 21.00 26.24 -8.77
C ARG A 23 20.75 27.74 -8.71
N ARG A 24 19.54 28.20 -9.07
CA ARG A 24 19.16 29.63 -8.96
C ARG A 24 19.15 30.12 -7.51
N LEU A 25 18.68 29.29 -6.58
CA LEU A 25 18.67 29.60 -5.15
C LEU A 25 20.09 29.72 -4.60
N HIS A 26 21.00 28.83 -4.98
CA HIS A 26 22.39 28.86 -4.57
C HIS A 26 23.10 30.18 -4.94
N VAL A 27 22.87 30.68 -6.15
CA VAL A 27 23.46 31.95 -6.63
C VAL A 27 23.00 33.13 -5.79
N LYS A 28 21.73 33.15 -5.36
CA LYS A 28 21.17 34.24 -4.54
C LYS A 28 21.53 34.10 -3.07
N ASN A 29 21.51 32.87 -2.56
CA ASN A 29 21.76 32.51 -1.17
C ASN A 29 22.54 31.20 -1.13
N PRO A 30 23.85 31.23 -0.82
CA PRO A 30 24.68 30.03 -0.81
C PRO A 30 24.06 28.89 0.02
N LEU A 31 23.90 27.75 -0.65
CA LEU A 31 23.51 26.49 -0.02
C LEU A 31 24.69 25.92 0.76
N VAL A 32 24.43 25.52 2.00
CA VAL A 32 25.39 24.86 2.89
C VAL A 32 25.31 23.35 2.71
N SER A 33 24.12 22.81 2.48
CA SER A 33 23.89 21.39 2.24
C SER A 33 22.53 21.17 1.59
N GLN A 34 22.41 20.04 0.88
CA GLN A 34 21.17 19.48 0.36
C GLN A 34 21.12 18.02 0.80
N LEU A 35 20.03 17.61 1.44
CA LEU A 35 19.82 16.25 1.91
C LEU A 35 18.56 15.67 1.28
N ASP A 36 18.68 14.45 0.76
CA ASP A 36 17.64 13.76 0.02
C ASP A 36 17.14 12.55 0.84
N PHE A 37 15.83 12.47 1.04
CA PHE A 37 15.16 11.38 1.74
C PHE A 37 14.26 10.63 0.76
N SER A 38 14.34 9.29 0.74
CA SER A 38 13.52 8.48 -0.14
C SER A 38 13.40 7.04 0.40
N ALA A 39 12.21 6.47 0.31
CA ALA A 39 12.00 5.03 0.57
C ALA A 39 12.48 4.14 -0.60
N THR A 40 12.77 4.71 -1.77
CA THR A 40 13.43 4.02 -2.90
C THR A 40 14.57 4.85 -3.46
N PRO A 41 15.79 4.67 -2.96
CA PRO A 41 16.94 5.42 -3.44
C PRO A 41 17.47 4.83 -4.77
N ARG A 42 16.63 4.73 -5.80
CA ARG A 42 16.97 4.17 -7.12
C ARG A 42 16.75 5.19 -8.23
N TYR A 43 17.69 5.27 -9.16
CA TYR A 43 17.50 5.95 -10.43
C TYR A 43 16.43 5.25 -11.27
N GLN A 44 15.81 5.97 -12.21
CA GLN A 44 14.85 5.36 -13.16
C GLN A 44 15.44 4.17 -13.94
N LYS A 45 16.77 4.14 -14.12
CA LYS A 45 17.51 3.05 -14.76
C LYS A 45 17.90 1.91 -13.79
N GLY A 46 17.42 1.92 -12.55
CA GLY A 46 17.48 0.82 -11.58
C GLY A 46 18.67 0.83 -10.61
N GLY A 47 19.75 1.57 -10.91
CA GLY A 47 20.90 1.72 -10.03
C GLY A 47 20.56 2.47 -8.73
N LEU A 48 21.25 2.14 -7.64
CA LEU A 48 21.13 2.90 -6.38
C LEU A 48 21.79 4.29 -6.52
N PHE A 49 21.33 5.26 -5.73
CA PHE A 49 21.99 6.56 -5.66
C PHE A 49 23.42 6.40 -5.13
N ALA A 50 24.38 7.01 -5.82
CA ALA A 50 25.81 6.81 -5.53
C ALA A 50 26.25 7.40 -4.17
N TRP A 51 25.48 8.36 -3.63
CA TRP A 51 25.84 9.18 -2.48
C TRP A 51 24.97 8.89 -1.23
N THR A 52 24.52 7.65 -1.06
CA THR A 52 23.75 7.26 0.13
C THR A 52 24.64 7.27 1.38
N ILE A 53 24.43 8.23 2.27
CA ILE A 53 25.17 8.37 3.53
C ILE A 53 24.60 7.52 4.68
N PHE A 54 23.33 7.13 4.58
CA PHE A 54 22.63 6.30 5.55
C PHE A 54 21.50 5.55 4.85
N ASP A 55 21.34 4.26 5.19
CA ASP A 55 20.23 3.42 4.74
C ASP A 55 19.63 2.69 5.95
N TYR A 56 18.30 2.64 6.01
CA TYR A 56 17.57 1.90 7.02
C TYR A 56 16.61 0.93 6.32
N PRO A 57 17.05 -0.31 6.07
CA PRO A 57 16.32 -1.22 5.21
C PRO A 57 15.02 -1.68 5.88
N LEU A 58 14.02 -2.02 5.06
CA LEU A 58 12.71 -2.50 5.54
C LEU A 58 12.84 -3.70 6.48
N LYS A 59 13.82 -4.59 6.25
CA LYS A 59 14.13 -5.72 7.13
C LYS A 59 14.42 -5.27 8.56
N ASP A 60 15.22 -4.23 8.72
CA ASP A 60 15.61 -3.73 10.04
C ASP A 60 14.44 -3.00 10.70
N ALA A 61 13.62 -2.29 9.93
CA ALA A 61 12.37 -1.72 10.42
C ALA A 61 11.39 -2.79 10.94
N ILE A 62 11.32 -3.96 10.27
CA ILE A 62 10.50 -5.10 10.69
C ILE A 62 11.07 -5.77 11.96
N LEU A 63 12.40 -5.92 12.04
CA LEU A 63 13.06 -6.51 13.21
C LEU A 63 12.96 -5.59 14.44
N GLY A 64 13.09 -4.28 14.23
CA GLY A 64 12.94 -3.24 15.25
C GLY A 64 11.49 -2.98 15.65
N GLY A 65 10.51 -3.65 15.03
CA GLY A 65 9.09 -3.46 15.32
C GLY A 65 8.58 -2.05 15.01
N ILE A 66 9.26 -1.32 14.12
CA ILE A 66 8.91 0.03 13.66
C ILE A 66 7.79 -0.05 12.61
N VAL A 67 7.70 -1.17 11.89
CA VAL A 67 6.64 -1.49 10.92
C VAL A 67 6.05 -2.87 11.21
N LYS A 68 4.82 -3.12 10.71
CA LYS A 68 4.17 -4.43 10.77
C LYS A 68 5.02 -5.48 10.08
N ARG A 69 5.00 -6.71 10.61
CA ARG A 69 5.72 -7.84 10.02
C ARG A 69 4.89 -8.46 8.90
N PRO A 70 5.32 -8.39 7.62
CA PRO A 70 4.66 -9.13 6.56
C PRO A 70 4.84 -10.63 6.82
N VAL A 71 3.76 -11.39 6.82
CA VAL A 71 3.81 -12.86 6.92
C VAL A 71 3.15 -13.42 5.66
N LYS A 72 3.91 -14.16 4.85
CA LYS A 72 3.29 -14.85 3.71
C LYS A 72 2.45 -16.00 4.24
N GLY A 73 1.14 -15.92 4.07
CA GLY A 73 0.25 -17.05 4.28
C GLY A 73 0.43 -17.99 3.09
N ILE A 74 1.20 -19.06 3.25
CA ILE A 74 1.27 -20.11 2.23
C ILE A 74 0.00 -20.94 2.41
N ALA A 75 -1.06 -20.54 1.70
CA ALA A 75 -2.19 -21.41 1.50
C ALA A 75 -1.90 -22.21 0.23
N ASP A 76 -1.86 -23.54 0.32
CA ASP A 76 -1.67 -24.44 -0.83
C ASP A 76 -2.96 -24.46 -1.66
N ILE A 77 -3.25 -23.33 -2.30
CA ILE A 77 -4.47 -23.06 -3.04
C ILE A 77 -4.15 -23.15 -4.51
N GLN A 78 -4.77 -24.11 -5.19
CA GLN A 78 -4.70 -24.19 -6.64
C GLN A 78 -5.64 -23.17 -7.27
N GLU A 79 -5.11 -22.35 -8.17
CA GLU A 79 -5.92 -21.42 -8.97
C GLU A 79 -6.87 -22.21 -9.88
N ALA A 80 -8.13 -21.78 -9.93
CA ALA A 80 -9.06 -22.32 -10.91
C ALA A 80 -8.64 -21.90 -12.32
N ARG A 81 -8.85 -22.77 -13.31
CA ARG A 81 -8.66 -22.40 -14.73
C ARG A 81 -9.84 -21.54 -15.19
N SER A 82 -9.72 -20.23 -15.02
CA SER A 82 -10.69 -19.25 -15.47
C SER A 82 -10.01 -17.91 -15.79
N ASP A 83 -10.59 -17.18 -16.74
CA ASP A 83 -10.19 -15.80 -17.03
C ASP A 83 -10.93 -14.78 -16.15
N ILE A 84 -11.94 -15.25 -15.39
CA ILE A 84 -12.67 -14.44 -14.42
C ILE A 84 -11.87 -14.42 -13.11
N ALA A 85 -11.46 -13.24 -12.65
CA ALA A 85 -10.58 -13.08 -11.50
C ALA A 85 -11.18 -13.61 -10.19
N SER A 86 -12.46 -13.34 -9.95
CA SER A 86 -13.20 -13.82 -8.78
C SER A 86 -13.23 -15.34 -8.68
N VAL A 87 -13.35 -16.04 -9.81
CA VAL A 87 -13.31 -17.51 -9.90
C VAL A 87 -11.89 -18.03 -9.77
N LYS A 88 -10.96 -17.44 -10.54
CA LYS A 88 -9.55 -17.84 -10.56
C LYS A 88 -8.90 -17.76 -9.17
N TYR A 89 -9.20 -16.68 -8.44
CA TYR A 89 -8.59 -16.36 -7.15
C TYR A 89 -9.52 -16.60 -5.94
N GLU A 90 -10.62 -17.32 -6.11
CA GLU A 90 -11.63 -17.56 -5.07
C GLU A 90 -11.01 -18.07 -3.76
N GLY A 91 -10.07 -19.01 -3.83
CA GLY A 91 -9.42 -19.56 -2.65
C GLY A 91 -8.62 -18.51 -1.88
N PHE A 92 -7.85 -17.67 -2.59
CA PHE A 92 -7.07 -16.59 -1.97
C PHE A 92 -7.97 -15.53 -1.35
N LEU A 93 -9.06 -15.16 -2.05
CA LEU A 93 -10.06 -14.22 -1.52
C LEU A 93 -10.72 -14.77 -0.25
N THR A 94 -11.13 -16.03 -0.28
CA THR A 94 -11.73 -16.70 0.89
C THR A 94 -10.76 -16.74 2.06
N ALA A 95 -9.51 -17.14 1.84
CA ALA A 95 -8.47 -17.13 2.88
C ALA A 95 -8.20 -15.73 3.45
N GLY A 96 -8.21 -14.70 2.61
CA GLY A 96 -8.08 -13.31 3.01
C GLY A 96 -9.23 -12.84 3.91
N VAL A 97 -10.48 -13.18 3.54
CA VAL A 97 -11.68 -12.84 4.33
C VAL A 97 -11.69 -13.56 5.68
N GLU A 98 -11.40 -14.86 5.72
CA GLU A 98 -11.34 -15.59 7.00
C GLU A 98 -10.26 -15.02 7.92
N ARG A 99 -9.09 -14.68 7.36
CA ARG A 99 -8.03 -14.04 8.16
C ARG A 99 -8.45 -12.67 8.67
N TRP A 100 -9.17 -11.89 7.86
CA TRP A 100 -9.69 -10.60 8.29
C TRP A 100 -10.71 -10.76 9.43
N ARG A 101 -11.56 -11.79 9.41
CA ARG A 101 -12.48 -12.11 10.51
C ARG A 101 -11.75 -12.45 11.81
N GLU A 102 -10.67 -13.24 11.73
CA GLU A 102 -9.84 -13.53 12.90
C GLU A 102 -9.29 -12.24 13.53
N TYR A 103 -8.76 -11.32 12.70
CA TYR A 103 -8.28 -10.03 13.18
C TYR A 103 -9.41 -9.16 13.74
N ARG A 104 -10.61 -9.25 13.18
CA ARG A 104 -11.78 -8.50 13.65
C ARG A 104 -12.14 -8.89 15.07
N GLU A 105 -12.14 -10.17 15.39
CA GLU A 105 -12.39 -10.65 16.75
C GLU A 105 -11.23 -10.31 17.70
N GLN A 106 -9.98 -10.44 17.26
CA GLN A 106 -8.81 -10.11 18.08
C GLN A 106 -8.69 -8.61 18.41
N LEU A 107 -9.10 -7.74 17.49
CA LEU A 107 -9.02 -6.29 17.64
C LEU A 107 -10.24 -5.67 18.32
N LYS A 108 -11.34 -6.42 18.47
CA LYS A 108 -12.57 -5.99 19.14
C LYS A 108 -12.34 -5.45 20.57
N PRO A 109 -11.53 -6.10 21.45
CA PRO A 109 -11.24 -5.56 22.78
C PRO A 109 -10.44 -4.24 22.74
N LEU A 110 -9.73 -3.97 21.64
CA LEU A 110 -8.88 -2.80 21.46
C LEU A 110 -9.62 -1.64 20.77
N GLY A 111 -10.92 -1.82 20.45
CA GLY A 111 -11.72 -0.82 19.75
C GLY A 111 -11.18 -0.49 18.35
N LYS A 112 -10.41 -1.40 17.75
CA LYS A 112 -9.82 -1.21 16.42
C LYS A 112 -10.54 -2.03 15.38
N LYS A 113 -10.68 -1.45 14.20
CA LYS A 113 -11.38 -2.05 13.06
C LYS A 113 -10.36 -2.48 12.02
N PRO A 114 -10.23 -3.78 11.70
CA PRO A 114 -9.34 -4.20 10.61
C PRO A 114 -9.93 -3.89 9.24
N ILE A 115 -9.06 -3.62 8.27
CA ILE A 115 -9.40 -3.49 6.85
C ILE A 115 -8.72 -4.61 6.06
N LEU A 116 -9.49 -5.22 5.16
CA LEU A 116 -9.01 -6.14 4.12
C LEU A 116 -8.64 -5.33 2.87
N PHE A 117 -7.43 -5.53 2.35
CA PHE A 117 -6.96 -4.87 1.14
C PHE A 117 -6.70 -5.90 0.04
N VAL A 118 -7.34 -5.75 -1.12
CA VAL A 118 -7.18 -6.66 -2.27
C VAL A 118 -6.57 -5.91 -3.44
N MET A 119 -5.48 -6.45 -3.98
CA MET A 119 -4.72 -5.84 -5.08
C MET A 119 -4.81 -6.68 -6.34
N LEU A 120 -5.20 -6.05 -7.45
CA LEU A 120 -5.42 -6.67 -8.76
C LEU A 120 -4.59 -5.98 -9.85
N ASN A 121 -4.79 -6.33 -11.13
CA ASN A 121 -3.97 -5.80 -12.24
C ASN A 121 -4.78 -4.96 -13.23
N SER A 122 -6.10 -5.07 -13.23
CA SER A 122 -6.96 -4.22 -14.05
C SER A 122 -8.20 -3.75 -13.29
N THR A 123 -8.79 -2.65 -13.75
CA THR A 123 -10.06 -2.12 -13.23
C THR A 123 -11.19 -3.12 -13.39
N ALA A 124 -11.21 -3.86 -14.52
CA ALA A 124 -12.18 -4.92 -14.75
C ALA A 124 -12.08 -6.06 -13.73
N GLU A 125 -10.86 -6.49 -13.40
CA GLU A 125 -10.65 -7.48 -12.32
C GLU A 125 -11.08 -6.93 -10.96
N ALA A 126 -10.80 -5.65 -10.69
CA ALA A 126 -11.19 -4.99 -9.43
C ALA A 126 -12.71 -4.86 -9.29
N ASP A 127 -13.43 -4.59 -10.37
CA ASP A 127 -14.89 -4.58 -10.39
C ASP A 127 -15.46 -5.98 -10.16
N ASP A 128 -14.97 -6.98 -10.89
CA ASP A 128 -15.40 -8.38 -10.74
C ASP A 128 -15.17 -8.89 -9.30
N VAL A 129 -13.98 -8.69 -8.74
CA VAL A 129 -13.67 -9.11 -7.37
C VAL A 129 -14.43 -8.30 -6.33
N GLY A 130 -14.60 -7.00 -6.53
CA GLY A 130 -15.34 -6.14 -5.62
C GLY A 130 -16.82 -6.55 -5.54
N ASP A 131 -17.45 -6.81 -6.68
CA ASP A 131 -18.84 -7.27 -6.74
C ASP A 131 -18.98 -8.70 -6.20
N TYR A 132 -18.03 -9.58 -6.50
CA TYR A 132 -17.97 -10.91 -5.91
C TYR A 132 -17.93 -10.86 -4.38
N LEU A 133 -17.08 -10.01 -3.78
CA LEU A 133 -17.00 -9.87 -2.32
C LEU A 133 -18.31 -9.36 -1.72
N ARG A 134 -18.97 -8.39 -2.38
CA ARG A 134 -20.27 -7.86 -1.95
C ARG A 134 -21.37 -8.91 -1.98
N VAL A 135 -21.39 -9.75 -3.01
CA VAL A 135 -22.42 -10.79 -3.21
C VAL A 135 -22.17 -12.00 -2.31
N LYS A 136 -20.92 -12.47 -2.20
CA LYS A 136 -20.56 -13.65 -1.40
C LYS A 136 -20.59 -13.39 0.10
N TYR A 137 -20.26 -12.15 0.52
CA TYR A 137 -20.20 -11.77 1.94
C TYR A 137 -21.08 -10.54 2.24
N PRO A 138 -22.40 -10.61 2.02
CA PRO A 138 -23.28 -9.42 2.04
C PRO A 138 -23.34 -8.74 3.41
N ASN A 139 -23.26 -9.50 4.50
CA ASN A 139 -23.32 -8.95 5.86
C ASN A 139 -22.07 -8.16 6.25
N GLU A 140 -20.91 -8.51 5.70
CA GLU A 140 -19.62 -7.99 6.13
C GLU A 140 -18.99 -7.09 5.08
N LEU A 141 -19.11 -7.44 3.81
CA LEU A 141 -18.49 -6.76 2.68
C LEU A 141 -19.52 -6.22 1.67
N GLY A 142 -20.83 -6.35 1.95
CA GLY A 142 -21.89 -5.86 1.07
C GLY A 142 -22.01 -4.33 1.03
N GLY A 143 -22.46 -3.82 -0.12
CA GLY A 143 -22.74 -2.40 -0.35
C GLY A 143 -21.52 -1.51 -0.13
N GLU A 144 -21.69 -0.46 0.68
CA GLU A 144 -20.65 0.53 1.02
C GLU A 144 -19.52 -0.02 1.89
N ARG A 145 -19.64 -1.28 2.37
CA ARG A 145 -18.57 -1.93 3.14
C ARG A 145 -17.39 -2.38 2.29
N THR A 146 -17.54 -2.44 0.96
CA THR A 146 -16.45 -2.69 0.01
C THR A 146 -16.28 -1.49 -0.91
N LEU A 147 -15.11 -0.85 -0.83
CA LEU A 147 -14.73 0.20 -1.77
C LEU A 147 -13.90 -0.39 -2.91
N ILE A 148 -14.19 0.05 -4.14
CA ILE A 148 -13.40 -0.26 -5.33
C ILE A 148 -12.72 1.03 -5.77
N ILE A 149 -11.39 1.00 -5.93
CA ILE A 149 -10.59 2.15 -6.36
C ILE A 149 -9.93 1.84 -7.69
N HIS A 150 -10.32 2.61 -8.72
CA HIS A 150 -9.72 2.54 -10.04
C HIS A 150 -8.54 3.51 -10.14
N THR A 151 -7.42 3.00 -10.63
CA THR A 151 -6.25 3.78 -11.05
C THR A 151 -6.16 3.68 -12.56
N ASP A 152 -5.86 4.76 -13.26
CA ASP A 152 -5.68 4.70 -14.72
C ASP A 152 -4.49 3.81 -15.10
N THR A 153 -4.37 3.48 -16.39
CA THR A 153 -3.30 2.63 -16.93
C THR A 153 -1.89 3.22 -16.78
N LYS A 154 -1.75 4.49 -16.40
CA LYS A 154 -0.47 5.13 -16.04
C LYS A 154 -0.23 5.16 -14.53
N GLY A 155 -1.15 4.63 -13.72
CA GLY A 155 -1.15 4.70 -12.27
C GLY A 155 -1.58 6.03 -11.68
N GLU A 156 -2.09 6.95 -12.50
CA GLU A 156 -2.74 8.17 -12.04
C GLU A 156 -4.20 7.87 -11.75
N VAL A 157 -4.64 8.13 -10.52
CA VAL A 157 -6.06 8.04 -10.20
C VAL A 157 -6.72 9.30 -10.78
N SER A 158 -7.93 9.18 -11.34
CA SER A 158 -8.66 10.37 -11.83
C SER A 158 -8.78 11.41 -10.71
N GLN A 159 -8.72 12.71 -10.99
CA GLN A 159 -8.77 13.74 -9.94
C GLN A 159 -9.99 13.56 -8.99
N LYS A 160 -11.12 13.13 -9.54
CA LYS A 160 -12.37 12.87 -8.80
C LYS A 160 -12.27 11.62 -7.92
N ASP A 161 -11.61 10.57 -8.39
CA ASP A 161 -11.42 9.34 -7.61
C ASP A 161 -10.24 9.47 -6.63
N LEU A 162 -9.29 10.37 -6.89
CA LEU A 162 -8.18 10.73 -5.99
C LEU A 162 -8.72 11.40 -4.74
N ASP A 163 -9.59 12.38 -4.92
CA ASP A 163 -10.12 13.13 -3.79
C ASP A 163 -11.02 12.24 -2.92
N LYS A 164 -11.81 11.34 -3.54
CA LYS A 164 -12.56 10.30 -2.83
C LYS A 164 -11.66 9.29 -2.13
N ALA A 165 -10.61 8.80 -2.80
CA ALA A 165 -9.67 7.87 -2.20
C ALA A 165 -8.91 8.51 -1.04
N ARG A 166 -8.49 9.77 -1.15
CA ARG A 166 -7.82 10.52 -0.09
C ARG A 166 -8.74 10.81 1.08
N GLN A 167 -9.98 11.21 0.81
CA GLN A 167 -10.99 11.42 1.83
C GLN A 167 -11.26 10.10 2.57
N LEU A 168 -11.49 9.02 1.83
CA LEU A 168 -11.70 7.72 2.45
C LEU A 168 -10.46 7.21 3.18
N ALA A 169 -9.25 7.43 2.69
CA ALA A 169 -8.02 7.06 3.41
C ALA A 169 -7.94 7.69 4.80
N ARG A 170 -8.50 8.91 4.96
CA ARG A 170 -8.56 9.60 6.25
C ARG A 170 -9.67 9.03 7.14
N GLU A 171 -10.83 8.76 6.55
CA GLU A 171 -12.04 8.32 7.27
C GLU A 171 -12.01 6.83 7.60
N VAL A 172 -11.30 6.00 6.83
CA VAL A 172 -11.33 4.53 6.98
C VAL A 172 -10.70 4.04 8.29
N ASP A 173 -9.85 4.87 8.90
CA ASP A 173 -9.29 4.59 10.22
C ASP A 173 -10.26 4.95 11.36
N GLU A 174 -11.35 5.68 11.07
CA GLU A 174 -12.40 6.06 12.03
C GLU A 174 -13.33 4.88 12.34
N ALA A 175 -13.87 4.87 13.57
CA ALA A 175 -14.63 3.72 14.08
C ALA A 175 -16.01 3.56 13.44
N ASP A 176 -16.58 4.66 12.93
CA ASP A 176 -17.90 4.76 12.31
C ASP A 176 -17.86 4.55 10.78
N CYS A 177 -16.67 4.56 10.16
CA CYS A 177 -16.54 4.26 8.75
C CYS A 177 -17.14 2.88 8.45
N PRO A 178 -18.04 2.72 7.46
CA PRO A 178 -18.65 1.43 7.15
C PRO A 178 -17.68 0.46 6.43
N VAL A 179 -16.62 0.98 5.81
CA VAL A 179 -15.71 0.22 4.93
C VAL A 179 -14.93 -0.85 5.69
N ASN A 180 -15.04 -2.09 5.23
CA ASN A 180 -14.34 -3.27 5.76
C ASN A 180 -13.31 -3.82 4.76
N ALA A 181 -13.54 -3.63 3.46
CA ALA A 181 -12.64 -4.05 2.40
C ALA A 181 -12.41 -2.97 1.35
N ILE A 182 -11.21 -2.98 0.77
CA ILE A 182 -10.79 -2.08 -0.30
C ILE A 182 -10.16 -2.92 -1.40
N VAL A 183 -10.65 -2.76 -2.62
CA VAL A 183 -10.19 -3.46 -3.83
C VAL A 183 -9.56 -2.44 -4.77
N SER A 184 -8.32 -2.66 -5.20
CA SER A 184 -7.59 -1.68 -6.02
C SER A 184 -6.64 -2.31 -7.04
N VAL A 185 -6.43 -1.61 -8.15
CA VAL A 185 -5.68 -2.05 -9.34
C VAL A 185 -4.19 -1.71 -9.28
N LEU A 186 -3.85 -0.58 -8.68
CA LEU A 186 -2.47 -0.17 -8.50
C LEU A 186 -2.24 0.33 -7.10
N MET A 187 -0.96 0.44 -6.77
CA MET A 187 -0.49 1.09 -5.57
C MET A 187 -1.12 2.47 -5.44
N LEU A 188 -1.86 2.66 -4.36
CA LEU A 188 -2.38 3.97 -4.00
C LEU A 188 -1.16 4.88 -3.80
N ARG A 189 -1.04 5.85 -4.70
CA ARG A 189 0.07 6.82 -4.72
C ARG A 189 -0.01 7.76 -3.51
N GLU A 190 0.96 8.65 -3.44
CA GLU A 190 1.17 9.67 -2.43
C GLU A 190 -0.15 10.25 -1.83
N GLY A 191 -0.32 10.06 -0.52
CA GLY A 191 -1.49 10.51 0.24
C GLY A 191 -2.38 9.39 0.80
N TRP A 192 -2.10 8.12 0.46
CA TRP A 192 -2.76 6.97 1.09
C TRP A 192 -1.97 6.50 2.33
N ASP A 193 -2.52 6.76 3.51
CA ASP A 193 -1.91 6.47 4.81
C ASP A 193 -2.98 5.88 5.73
N VAL A 194 -3.08 4.55 5.76
CA VAL A 194 -4.13 3.82 6.49
C VAL A 194 -3.50 2.85 7.48
N GLN A 195 -3.77 3.06 8.76
CA GLN A 195 -3.20 2.25 9.85
C GLN A 195 -3.95 0.93 10.05
N ASN A 196 -5.23 0.89 9.70
CA ASN A 196 -6.11 -0.23 9.98
C ASN A 196 -6.04 -1.38 8.98
N VAL A 197 -5.23 -1.29 7.91
CA VAL A 197 -4.99 -2.42 6.99
C VAL A 197 -4.27 -3.56 7.72
N THR A 198 -4.92 -4.72 7.81
CA THR A 198 -4.40 -5.90 8.54
C THR A 198 -4.13 -7.09 7.65
N VAL A 199 -4.91 -7.25 6.58
CA VAL A 199 -4.79 -8.36 5.64
C VAL A 199 -4.66 -7.79 4.23
N VAL A 200 -3.68 -8.28 3.48
CA VAL A 200 -3.45 -7.88 2.09
C VAL A 200 -3.48 -9.12 1.20
N VAL A 201 -4.37 -9.15 0.22
CA VAL A 201 -4.47 -10.20 -0.78
C VAL A 201 -3.90 -9.66 -2.09
N GLY A 202 -2.72 -10.13 -2.49
CA GLY A 202 -2.03 -9.67 -3.70
C GLY A 202 -2.22 -10.64 -4.85
N LEU A 203 -3.14 -10.35 -5.78
CA LEU A 203 -3.56 -11.25 -6.86
C LEU A 203 -2.89 -10.93 -8.20
N ARG A 204 -1.58 -10.67 -8.19
CA ARG A 204 -0.80 -10.41 -9.41
C ARG A 204 -0.28 -11.73 -10.00
N PRO A 205 -0.55 -12.07 -11.28
CA PRO A 205 0.14 -13.15 -11.94
C PRO A 205 1.65 -12.88 -11.96
N TYR A 206 2.43 -13.87 -11.57
CA TYR A 206 3.90 -13.89 -11.53
C TYR A 206 4.59 -13.78 -12.91
N THR A 207 4.01 -13.08 -13.89
CA THR A 207 4.60 -12.95 -15.24
C THR A 207 5.42 -11.68 -15.42
N SER A 208 5.37 -10.74 -14.48
CA SER A 208 6.28 -9.59 -14.49
C SER A 208 7.61 -9.98 -13.83
N LYS A 209 8.75 -9.74 -14.49
CA LYS A 209 10.13 -9.87 -13.97
C LYS A 209 10.43 -9.00 -12.72
N ALA A 210 9.42 -8.51 -12.02
CA ALA A 210 9.52 -7.80 -10.76
C ALA A 210 9.23 -8.79 -9.63
N ASN A 211 10.26 -9.53 -9.21
CA ASN A 211 10.24 -10.45 -8.07
C ASN A 211 10.14 -9.73 -6.70
N ILE A 212 9.58 -8.52 -6.71
CA ILE A 212 9.60 -7.59 -5.61
C ILE A 212 8.19 -7.02 -5.55
N LEU A 213 7.40 -7.47 -4.56
CA LEU A 213 6.33 -6.64 -4.03
C LEU A 213 6.97 -5.29 -3.73
N PRO A 214 6.66 -4.18 -4.45
CA PRO A 214 7.43 -2.96 -4.31
C PRO A 214 7.34 -2.53 -2.86
N GLU A 215 8.46 -2.53 -2.16
CA GLU A 215 8.54 -2.31 -0.71
C GLU A 215 7.86 -1.01 -0.29
N GLN A 216 7.77 -0.04 -1.22
CA GLN A 216 6.99 1.20 -1.09
C GLN A 216 5.48 1.01 -0.90
N THR A 217 4.89 0.02 -1.56
CA THR A 217 3.45 -0.27 -1.60
C THR A 217 2.95 -0.71 -0.24
N ILE A 218 3.75 -1.58 0.35
CA ILE A 218 3.42 -2.31 1.55
C ILE A 218 3.79 -1.41 2.74
N GLY A 219 4.89 -0.66 2.69
CA GLY A 219 5.33 0.24 3.76
C GLY A 219 4.24 1.20 4.27
N ARG A 220 3.32 1.65 3.42
CA ARG A 220 2.18 2.52 3.80
C ARG A 220 1.05 1.75 4.50
N GLY A 221 0.79 0.50 4.13
CA GLY A 221 -0.12 -0.42 4.84
C GLY A 221 0.51 -1.14 6.05
N LEU A 222 1.84 -1.11 6.17
CA LEU A 222 2.61 -1.69 7.28
C LEU A 222 2.81 -0.74 8.46
N ARG A 223 2.21 0.45 8.46
CA ARG A 223 2.28 1.28 9.66
C ARG A 223 1.66 0.56 10.85
N LEU A 224 2.28 0.67 12.01
CA LEU A 224 1.76 0.07 13.22
C LEU A 224 0.38 0.66 13.53
N MET A 225 -0.59 -0.22 13.82
CA MET A 225 -1.93 0.20 14.26
C MET A 225 -1.91 0.79 15.67
N PHE A 226 -0.88 0.46 16.46
CA PHE A 226 -0.68 0.93 17.82
C PHE A 226 0.67 1.64 17.92
N ARG A 227 0.68 2.85 18.48
CA ARG A 227 1.93 3.51 18.86
C ARG A 227 2.44 2.90 20.18
N PRO A 228 3.77 2.86 20.42
CA PRO A 228 4.32 2.44 21.71
C PRO A 228 3.65 3.22 22.87
N PRO A 229 3.37 2.59 24.03
CA PRO A 229 3.97 1.35 24.54
C PRO A 229 3.17 0.05 24.29
N HIS A 230 2.05 0.11 23.57
CA HIS A 230 1.18 -1.06 23.35
C HIS A 230 1.55 -1.83 22.07
N THR A 231 2.71 -2.49 22.05
CA THR A 231 3.13 -3.36 20.94
C THR A 231 2.36 -4.69 20.94
N HIS A 232 1.13 -4.69 20.44
CA HIS A 232 0.55 -5.91 19.91
C HIS A 232 1.17 -6.13 18.53
N GLN A 233 1.98 -7.18 18.36
CA GLN A 233 2.59 -7.53 17.06
C GLN A 233 1.51 -7.99 16.08
N LEU A 234 0.91 -7.04 15.36
CA LEU A 234 0.04 -7.35 14.24
C LEU A 234 0.89 -7.78 13.05
N LYS A 235 0.58 -8.97 12.53
CA LYS A 235 1.23 -9.53 11.34
C LYS A 235 0.37 -9.16 10.13
N THR A 236 0.86 -8.34 9.22
CA THR A 236 0.13 -8.14 7.95
C THR A 236 0.35 -9.38 7.11
N ILE A 237 -0.70 -10.15 6.85
CA ILE A 237 -0.56 -11.39 6.09
C ILE A 237 -0.76 -11.12 4.61
N PHE A 238 0.22 -11.54 3.81
CA PHE A 238 0.16 -11.53 2.34
C PHE A 238 -0.21 -12.92 1.86
N THR A 239 -1.36 -13.05 1.21
CA THR A 239 -1.71 -14.25 0.44
C THR A 239 -1.43 -13.96 -1.03
N SER A 240 -0.49 -14.72 -1.61
CA SER A 240 0.00 -14.60 -2.99
C SER A 240 0.42 -15.95 -3.52
#